data_AF-A0A250JE59-F1
#
_entry.id   AF-A0A250JE59-F1
#
_cell.length_a   1.000
_cell.length_b   1.000
_cell.length_c   1.000
_cell.angle_alpha   90.00
_cell.angle_beta   90.00
_cell.angle_gamma   90.00
#
_symmetry.space_group_name_H-M   'P 1'
#
loop_
_entity.id
_entity.type
_entity.pdbx_description
1 polymer ?
#
loop_
_entity_poly.entity_id
_entity_poly.type
_entity_poly.pdbx_seq_one_letter_code
_entity_poly.pdbx_strand_id
1 'polypeptide(L)'
;MDWLGNVVFKDREIENERLELTDKNANYILGPNLTLKNCTLVLKAASRRLSIDRAQFVDCAFEVKQELKNYQDWIGASLKGCRFKGRLTGCDFGHWPEYSSLPWCQLGSIEDCDFTEARLDGCRIMGCDPATLRFPKWPCFTILDPIGRARELNSVEWPGGFRPIIVEGQYRDPPRTMAVTFYAPSLARRRETTEEAFRAVIEQFDCIVY
;
A
#
# COMPACT_ATOMS: atom_id res chain seq x y z
N MET A 1 13.46 20.10 15.78
CA MET A 1 14.23 19.63 14.62
C MET A 1 15.64 19.40 15.10
N ASP A 2 16.24 18.24 14.86
CA ASP A 2 17.62 18.00 15.28
C ASP A 2 18.63 18.69 14.35
N TRP A 3 19.91 18.64 14.69
CA TRP A 3 21.00 19.20 13.90
C TRP A 3 21.12 18.62 12.47
N LEU A 4 20.43 17.52 12.17
CA LEU A 4 20.35 16.88 10.85
C LEU A 4 19.06 17.25 10.09
N GLY A 5 18.21 18.11 10.66
CA GLY A 5 16.92 18.49 10.06
C GLY A 5 15.80 17.49 10.32
N ASN A 6 15.98 16.55 11.26
CA ASN A 6 14.98 15.52 11.51
C ASN A 6 13.84 16.03 12.40
N VAL A 7 12.63 15.63 12.06
CA VAL A 7 11.42 15.81 12.87
C VAL A 7 10.99 14.43 13.33
N VAL A 8 11.24 14.13 14.61
CA VAL A 8 11.07 12.80 15.18
C VAL A 8 9.86 12.79 16.12
N PHE A 9 8.97 11.83 15.92
CA PHE A 9 7.87 11.50 16.82
C PHE A 9 8.12 10.07 17.32
N LYS A 10 8.36 9.87 18.61
CA LYS A 10 8.63 8.54 19.18
C LYS A 10 8.27 8.51 20.67
N ASP A 11 8.11 7.30 21.20
CA ASP A 11 7.90 7.02 22.62
C ASP A 11 6.73 7.82 23.24
N ARG A 12 5.61 7.91 22.51
CA ARG A 12 4.43 8.67 22.93
C ARG A 12 3.16 8.25 22.21
N GLU A 13 2.04 8.66 22.78
CA GLU A 13 0.72 8.61 22.16
C GLU A 13 0.30 10.01 21.71
N ILE A 14 -0.31 10.12 20.54
CA ILE A 14 -0.85 11.36 19.98
C ILE A 14 -2.29 11.09 19.52
N GLU A 15 -3.24 11.88 19.99
CA GLU A 15 -4.66 11.68 19.69
C GLU A 15 -5.31 12.95 19.14
N ASN A 16 -6.22 12.79 18.17
CA ASN A 16 -7.05 13.88 17.62
C ASN A 16 -6.27 15.05 17.02
N GLU A 17 -5.05 14.80 16.56
CA GLU A 17 -4.16 15.83 16.02
C GLU A 17 -4.09 15.81 14.50
N ARG A 18 -3.74 16.95 13.91
CA ARG A 18 -3.37 17.06 12.49
C ARG A 18 -1.87 17.27 12.37
N LEU A 19 -1.16 16.24 11.89
CA LEU A 19 0.28 16.29 11.67
C LEU A 19 0.57 16.63 10.20
N GLU A 20 1.21 17.77 9.98
CA GLU A 20 1.59 18.22 8.64
C GLU A 20 3.06 17.93 8.35
N LEU A 21 3.31 16.87 7.58
CA LEU A 21 4.64 16.44 7.16
C LEU A 21 4.96 17.09 5.80
N THR A 22 5.12 18.41 5.82
CA THR A 22 5.12 19.27 4.62
C THR A 22 6.43 19.95 4.29
N ASP A 23 7.36 20.05 5.25
CA ASP A 23 8.70 20.56 4.98
C ASP A 23 9.43 19.55 4.09
N LYS A 24 9.74 20.00 2.87
CA LYS A 24 10.42 19.13 1.92
C LYS A 24 11.80 18.76 2.40
N ASN A 25 12.48 19.57 3.21
CA ASN A 25 13.88 19.38 3.60
C ASN A 25 14.05 18.56 4.89
N ALA A 26 13.01 18.46 5.70
CA ALA A 26 13.03 17.67 6.92
C ALA A 26 12.98 16.16 6.61
N ASN A 27 13.63 15.36 7.47
CA ASN A 27 13.37 13.92 7.52
C ASN A 27 12.39 13.65 8.67
N TYR A 28 11.23 13.12 8.33
CA TYR A 28 10.19 12.76 9.30
C TYR A 28 10.39 11.31 9.74
N ILE A 29 10.50 11.10 11.04
CA ILE A 29 10.62 9.76 11.63
C ILE A 29 9.44 9.55 12.57
N LEU A 30 8.59 8.58 12.25
CA LEU A 30 7.42 8.18 13.02
C LEU A 30 7.73 6.84 13.69
N GLY A 31 8.05 6.88 14.97
CA GLY A 31 8.47 5.76 15.79
C GLY A 31 9.94 5.82 16.24
N PRO A 32 10.39 4.87 17.07
CA PRO A 32 9.62 3.73 17.58
C PRO A 32 8.63 4.08 18.70
N ASN A 33 7.79 3.11 19.05
CA ASN A 33 6.82 3.20 20.15
C ASN A 33 5.90 4.44 20.07
N LEU A 34 5.50 4.77 18.83
CA LEU A 34 4.59 5.86 18.56
C LEU A 34 3.20 5.29 18.27
N THR A 35 2.20 5.77 18.99
CA THR A 35 0.79 5.46 18.72
C THR A 35 0.08 6.73 18.32
N LEU A 36 -0.59 6.71 17.17
CA LEU A 36 -1.49 7.77 16.75
C LEU A 36 -2.91 7.24 16.69
N LYS A 37 -3.85 7.96 17.31
CA LYS A 37 -5.27 7.64 17.32
C LYS A 37 -6.09 8.80 16.80
N ASN A 38 -7.04 8.55 15.90
CA ASN A 38 -7.92 9.60 15.34
C ASN A 38 -7.16 10.80 14.76
N CYS A 39 -5.91 10.59 14.31
CA CYS A 39 -5.06 11.66 13.79
C CYS A 39 -5.21 11.79 12.28
N THR A 40 -4.96 12.99 11.76
CA THR A 40 -4.80 13.21 10.31
C THR A 40 -3.34 13.48 9.99
N LEU A 41 -2.74 12.67 9.11
CA LEU A 41 -1.36 12.82 8.64
C LEU A 41 -1.36 13.33 7.21
N VAL A 42 -0.84 14.54 7.00
CA VAL A 42 -0.68 15.14 5.67
C VAL A 42 0.72 14.85 5.16
N LEU A 43 0.84 13.97 4.18
CA LEU A 43 2.12 13.53 3.65
C LEU A 43 2.45 14.31 2.36
N LYS A 44 3.36 15.28 2.47
CA LYS A 44 3.87 16.06 1.32
C LYS A 44 5.39 15.95 1.16
N ALA A 45 6.09 15.40 2.14
CA ALA A 45 7.48 15.00 2.01
C ALA A 45 7.65 13.86 0.99
N ALA A 46 8.85 13.74 0.40
CA ALA A 46 9.19 12.61 -0.46
C ALA A 46 9.33 11.32 0.37
N SER A 47 9.03 10.15 -0.21
CA SER A 47 9.10 8.86 0.50
C SER A 47 10.45 8.62 1.19
N ARG A 48 11.57 8.97 0.54
CA ARG A 48 12.93 8.86 1.13
C ARG A 48 13.18 9.73 2.38
N ARG A 49 12.29 10.68 2.66
CA ARG A 49 12.35 11.61 3.81
C ARG A 49 11.27 11.28 4.84
N LEU A 50 10.55 10.19 4.66
CA LEU A 50 9.59 9.66 5.62
C LEU A 50 10.12 8.31 6.07
N SER A 51 10.18 8.10 7.38
CA SER A 51 10.47 6.81 7.97
C SER A 51 9.38 6.45 8.96
N ILE A 52 8.87 5.22 8.86
CA ILE A 52 7.94 4.65 9.83
C ILE A 52 8.63 3.45 10.45
N ASP A 53 8.84 3.50 11.76
CA ASP A 53 9.53 2.45 12.52
C ASP A 53 8.62 1.96 13.63
N ARG A 54 7.95 0.81 13.45
CA ARG A 54 7.11 0.18 14.49
C ARG A 54 6.06 1.13 15.09
N ALA A 55 5.49 2.02 14.28
CA ALA A 55 4.42 2.91 14.70
C ALA A 55 3.05 2.24 14.55
N GLN A 56 2.13 2.61 15.44
CA GLN A 56 0.74 2.16 15.44
C GLN A 56 -0.17 3.31 15.05
N PHE A 57 -1.07 3.06 14.11
CA PHE A 57 -2.07 4.02 13.65
C PHE A 57 -3.44 3.39 13.80
N VAL A 58 -4.29 4.03 14.58
CA VAL A 58 -5.66 3.60 14.85
C VAL A 58 -6.60 4.71 14.41
N ASP A 59 -7.55 4.40 13.53
CA ASP A 59 -8.57 5.33 13.04
C ASP A 59 -7.99 6.63 12.46
N CYS A 60 -6.78 6.57 11.90
CA CYS A 60 -6.09 7.71 11.33
C CYS A 60 -6.50 7.98 9.87
N ALA A 61 -6.37 9.21 9.42
CA ALA A 61 -6.52 9.59 8.02
C ALA A 61 -5.16 10.00 7.42
N PHE A 62 -4.75 9.36 6.33
CA PHE A 62 -3.56 9.70 5.56
C PHE A 62 -3.94 10.50 4.31
N GLU A 63 -3.57 11.78 4.27
CA GLU A 63 -3.69 12.65 3.11
C GLU A 63 -2.36 12.71 2.34
N VAL A 64 -2.19 11.82 1.36
CA VAL A 64 -1.00 11.72 0.52
C VAL A 64 -1.02 12.80 -0.57
N LYS A 65 -0.45 13.97 -0.28
CA LYS A 65 -0.33 15.11 -1.22
C LYS A 65 0.84 14.97 -2.18
N GLN A 66 1.91 14.30 -1.75
CA GLN A 66 3.03 13.89 -2.59
C GLN A 66 2.96 12.39 -2.81
N GLU A 67 2.95 11.94 -4.06
CA GLU A 67 2.87 10.50 -4.37
C GLU A 67 3.99 9.73 -3.66
N LEU A 68 3.60 8.68 -2.93
CA LEU A 68 4.53 7.75 -2.30
C LEU A 68 4.81 6.62 -3.29
N LYS A 69 6.07 6.50 -3.68
CA LYS A 69 6.56 5.47 -4.60
C LYS A 69 7.47 4.51 -3.86
N ASN A 70 7.21 3.21 -4.00
CA ASN A 70 8.01 2.13 -3.43
C ASN A 70 8.31 2.36 -1.93
N TYR A 71 7.32 2.86 -1.19
CA TYR A 71 7.49 3.16 0.22
C TYR A 71 7.10 1.93 1.04
N GLN A 72 8.11 1.28 1.60
CA GLN A 72 8.01 -0.09 2.13
C GLN A 72 7.86 -0.13 3.64
N ASP A 73 8.12 0.97 4.35
CA ASP A 73 8.02 1.02 5.82
C ASP A 73 6.61 0.70 6.34
N TRP A 74 5.58 0.76 5.49
CA TRP A 74 4.22 0.29 5.82
C TRP A 74 4.20 -1.17 6.29
N ILE A 75 5.11 -2.02 5.84
CA ILE A 75 5.22 -3.43 6.30
C ILE A 75 5.74 -3.55 7.74
N GLY A 76 6.23 -2.44 8.32
CA GLY A 76 6.64 -2.34 9.72
C GLY A 76 5.63 -1.58 10.58
N ALA A 77 4.53 -1.11 10.00
CA ALA A 77 3.51 -0.32 10.67
C ALA A 77 2.27 -1.16 11.00
N SER A 78 1.64 -0.86 12.14
CA SER A 78 0.31 -1.39 12.46
C SER A 78 -0.75 -0.38 12.05
N LEU A 79 -1.66 -0.77 11.17
CA LEU A 79 -2.71 0.06 10.60
C LEU A 79 -4.07 -0.56 10.91
N LYS A 80 -4.88 0.11 11.73
CA LYS A 80 -6.24 -0.32 12.05
C LYS A 80 -7.22 0.81 11.81
N GLY A 81 -8.30 0.56 11.07
CA GLY A 81 -9.36 1.57 10.85
C GLY A 81 -8.91 2.79 10.04
N CYS A 82 -7.75 2.74 9.38
CA CYS A 82 -7.15 3.91 8.75
C CYS A 82 -7.72 4.20 7.36
N ARG A 83 -7.84 5.48 7.01
CA ARG A 83 -8.30 5.93 5.69
C ARG A 83 -7.15 6.53 4.88
N PHE A 84 -7.05 6.17 3.61
CA PHE A 84 -6.02 6.66 2.70
C PHE A 84 -6.62 7.47 1.56
N LYS A 85 -6.03 8.63 1.29
CA LYS A 85 -6.37 9.50 0.17
C LYS A 85 -5.10 9.93 -0.56
N GLY A 86 -5.15 9.93 -1.89
CA GLY A 86 -4.02 10.36 -2.73
C GLY A 86 -3.38 9.21 -3.49
N ARG A 87 -2.13 9.36 -3.93
CA ARG A 87 -1.47 8.41 -4.85
C ARG A 87 -0.39 7.59 -4.16
N LEU A 88 -0.49 6.27 -4.29
CA LEU A 88 0.50 5.31 -3.81
C LEU A 88 0.84 4.33 -4.94
N THR A 89 2.13 4.13 -5.19
CA THR A 89 2.62 3.29 -6.29
C THR A 89 3.69 2.35 -5.76
N GLY A 90 3.53 1.04 -5.93
CA GLY A 90 4.50 0.04 -5.46
C GLY A 90 4.67 -0.02 -3.95
N CYS A 91 3.67 0.40 -3.17
CA CYS A 91 3.69 0.33 -1.71
C CYS A 91 3.10 -1.00 -1.23
N ASP A 92 3.76 -1.64 -0.28
CA ASP A 92 3.30 -2.91 0.29
C ASP A 92 2.89 -2.72 1.74
N PHE A 93 1.77 -3.32 2.14
CA PHE A 93 1.16 -3.15 3.46
C PHE A 93 0.99 -4.49 4.16
N GLY A 94 0.92 -4.47 5.48
CA GLY A 94 0.60 -5.65 6.29
C GLY A 94 1.82 -6.51 6.64
N HIS A 95 1.57 -7.74 7.03
CA HIS A 95 2.59 -8.62 7.60
C HIS A 95 3.40 -9.33 6.51
N TRP A 96 4.68 -8.98 6.37
CA TRP A 96 5.57 -9.59 5.37
C TRP A 96 6.95 -9.95 5.96
N PRO A 97 7.04 -11.05 6.73
CA PRO A 97 8.28 -11.44 7.42
C PRO A 97 9.38 -11.91 6.46
N GLU A 98 9.03 -12.35 5.24
CA GLU A 98 10.00 -12.76 4.22
C GLU A 98 10.69 -11.57 3.52
N TYR A 99 10.24 -10.33 3.74
CA TYR A 99 10.84 -9.14 3.13
C TYR A 99 12.28 -8.90 3.60
N SER A 100 12.54 -9.08 4.90
CA SER A 100 13.83 -8.85 5.52
C SER A 100 13.95 -9.60 6.84
N SER A 101 15.18 -9.98 7.21
CA SER A 101 15.48 -10.58 8.52
C SER A 101 15.43 -9.58 9.68
N LEU A 102 15.18 -8.29 9.41
CA LEU A 102 15.11 -7.26 10.44
C LEU A 102 13.83 -7.42 11.29
N PRO A 103 13.92 -7.31 12.63
CA PRO A 103 12.77 -7.54 13.52
C PRO A 103 11.56 -6.64 13.25
N TRP A 104 11.77 -5.42 12.75
CA TRP A 104 10.69 -4.46 12.52
C TRP A 104 9.74 -4.87 11.39
N CYS A 105 10.21 -5.63 10.39
CA CYS A 105 9.37 -6.13 9.29
C CYS A 105 8.36 -7.19 9.71
N GLN A 106 8.48 -7.72 10.94
CA GLN A 106 7.58 -8.73 11.47
C GLN A 106 6.37 -8.14 12.18
N LEU A 107 6.32 -6.82 12.38
CA LEU A 107 5.30 -6.16 13.18
C LEU A 107 4.21 -5.48 12.34
N GLY A 108 4.34 -5.50 11.02
CA GLY A 108 3.33 -4.97 10.12
C GLY A 108 1.98 -5.65 10.27
N SER A 109 0.92 -4.86 10.29
CA SER A 109 -0.46 -5.35 10.24
C SER A 109 -1.35 -4.33 9.56
N ILE A 110 -2.41 -4.82 8.92
CA ILE A 110 -3.44 -3.97 8.31
C ILE A 110 -4.81 -4.62 8.49
N GLU A 111 -5.77 -3.84 8.97
CA GLU A 111 -7.12 -4.29 9.30
C GLU A 111 -8.08 -3.09 9.19
N ASP A 112 -9.30 -3.33 8.71
CA ASP A 112 -10.39 -2.33 8.66
C ASP A 112 -10.03 -1.01 7.95
N CYS A 113 -9.05 -1.05 7.03
CA CYS A 113 -8.56 0.14 6.35
C CYS A 113 -9.34 0.44 5.05
N ASP A 114 -9.41 1.72 4.72
CA ASP A 114 -10.17 2.24 3.59
C ASP A 114 -9.26 2.97 2.60
N PHE A 115 -9.16 2.43 1.38
CA PHE A 115 -8.42 2.97 0.26
C PHE A 115 -9.34 3.53 -0.84
N THR A 116 -10.64 3.70 -0.60
CA THR A 116 -11.61 4.11 -1.63
C THR A 116 -11.33 5.49 -2.23
N GLU A 117 -10.68 6.39 -1.49
CA GLU A 117 -10.23 7.71 -1.99
C GLU A 117 -8.75 7.72 -2.43
N ALA A 118 -8.09 6.56 -2.41
CA ALA A 118 -6.72 6.40 -2.87
C ALA A 118 -6.68 5.93 -4.32
N ARG A 119 -5.58 6.26 -5.00
CA ARG A 119 -5.18 5.63 -6.25
C ARG A 119 -4.00 4.73 -5.95
N LEU A 120 -4.18 3.43 -6.13
CA LEU A 120 -3.15 2.41 -5.91
C LEU A 120 -2.67 1.86 -7.26
N ASP A 121 -1.36 1.73 -7.44
CA ASP A 121 -0.76 1.18 -8.67
C ASP A 121 0.40 0.24 -8.33
N GLY A 122 0.17 -1.06 -8.46
CA GLY A 122 1.13 -2.09 -8.07
C GLY A 122 1.34 -2.19 -6.56
N CYS A 123 0.33 -1.83 -5.75
CA CYS A 123 0.41 -1.94 -4.30
C CYS A 123 -0.09 -3.31 -3.83
N ARG A 124 0.62 -3.95 -2.90
CA ARG A 124 0.22 -5.26 -2.35
C ARG A 124 -0.23 -5.15 -0.90
N ILE A 125 -1.16 -6.03 -0.55
CA ILE A 125 -1.61 -6.26 0.82
C ILE A 125 -1.14 -7.65 1.23
N MET A 126 -0.41 -7.72 2.34
CA MET A 126 0.30 -8.91 2.81
C MET A 126 -0.30 -9.43 4.11
N GLY A 127 -0.54 -10.75 4.18
CA GLY A 127 -0.79 -11.45 5.44
C GLY A 127 -2.00 -10.98 6.26
N CYS A 128 -3.04 -10.43 5.63
CA CYS A 128 -4.29 -10.04 6.28
C CYS A 128 -5.51 -10.65 5.57
N ASP A 129 -6.70 -10.55 6.18
CA ASP A 129 -7.96 -10.83 5.48
C ASP A 129 -8.35 -9.60 4.64
N PRO A 130 -8.34 -9.70 3.29
CA PRO A 130 -8.68 -8.57 2.44
C PRO A 130 -10.16 -8.19 2.52
N ALA A 131 -11.05 -9.04 3.05
CA ALA A 131 -12.46 -8.72 3.23
C ALA A 131 -12.70 -7.59 4.26
N THR A 132 -11.72 -7.35 5.14
CA THR A 132 -11.74 -6.23 6.09
C THR A 132 -11.41 -4.88 5.43
N LEU A 133 -10.89 -4.90 4.20
CA LEU A 133 -10.39 -3.70 3.52
C LEU A 133 -11.39 -3.18 2.49
N ARG A 134 -11.41 -1.85 2.31
CA ARG A 134 -12.15 -1.22 1.22
C ARG A 134 -11.18 -0.76 0.15
N PHE A 135 -11.27 -1.35 -1.04
CA PHE A 135 -10.39 -1.04 -2.17
C PHE A 135 -10.94 0.08 -3.07
N PRO A 136 -10.07 0.83 -3.77
CA PRO A 136 -10.51 1.78 -4.76
C PRO A 136 -11.24 1.10 -5.91
N LYS A 137 -12.20 1.82 -6.47
CA LYS A 137 -13.01 1.40 -7.61
C LYS A 137 -12.35 1.81 -8.93
N TRP A 138 -12.92 1.37 -10.04
CA TRP A 138 -12.51 1.70 -11.40
C TRP A 138 -12.22 3.20 -11.50
N PRO A 139 -11.05 3.61 -12.07
CA PRO A 139 -10.12 2.83 -12.89
C PRO A 139 -9.01 2.07 -12.13
N CYS A 140 -9.12 1.92 -10.81
CA CYS A 140 -8.34 0.92 -10.08
C CYS A 140 -9.07 -0.44 -10.12
N PHE A 141 -8.31 -1.52 -10.04
CA PHE A 141 -8.85 -2.85 -9.80
C PHE A 141 -7.91 -3.63 -8.89
N THR A 142 -8.48 -4.46 -8.02
CA THR A 142 -7.74 -5.25 -7.03
C THR A 142 -8.03 -6.73 -7.25
N ILE A 143 -6.97 -7.51 -7.43
CA ILE A 143 -7.03 -8.96 -7.51
C ILE A 143 -6.93 -9.51 -6.09
N LEU A 144 -7.93 -10.27 -5.65
CA LEU A 144 -8.01 -10.93 -4.35
C LEU A 144 -7.46 -12.36 -4.43
N ASP A 145 -6.74 -12.78 -3.39
CA ASP A 145 -6.02 -14.06 -3.33
C ASP A 145 -5.29 -14.41 -4.64
N PRO A 146 -4.41 -13.51 -5.12
CA PRO A 146 -3.77 -13.68 -6.42
C PRO A 146 -2.98 -14.99 -6.55
N ILE A 147 -2.36 -15.44 -5.45
CA ILE A 147 -1.55 -16.66 -5.44
C ILE A 147 -2.44 -17.90 -5.50
N GLY A 148 -3.51 -17.98 -4.70
CA GLY A 148 -4.45 -19.09 -4.74
C GLY A 148 -5.24 -19.16 -6.06
N ARG A 149 -5.47 -18.00 -6.69
CA ARG A 149 -6.16 -17.86 -7.98
C ARG A 149 -5.22 -17.89 -9.19
N ALA A 150 -3.93 -18.13 -9.01
CA ALA A 150 -2.93 -17.98 -10.07
C ALA A 150 -3.23 -18.83 -11.32
N ARG A 151 -3.79 -20.04 -11.17
CA ARG A 151 -4.17 -20.89 -12.31
C ARG A 151 -5.26 -20.25 -13.16
N GLU A 152 -6.28 -19.69 -12.51
CA GLU A 152 -7.42 -19.01 -13.14
C GLU A 152 -6.92 -17.75 -13.85
N LEU A 153 -6.19 -16.91 -13.14
CA LEU A 153 -5.64 -15.65 -13.64
C LEU A 153 -4.68 -15.84 -14.83
N ASN A 154 -3.89 -16.91 -14.84
CA ASN A 154 -2.95 -17.23 -15.92
C ASN A 154 -3.56 -18.05 -17.05
N SER A 155 -4.86 -18.39 -17.00
CA SER A 155 -5.53 -19.16 -18.06
C SER A 155 -6.03 -18.30 -19.23
N VAL A 156 -6.04 -16.97 -19.07
CA VAL A 156 -6.49 -16.01 -20.08
C VAL A 156 -5.33 -15.19 -20.63
N GLU A 157 -5.50 -14.67 -21.85
CA GLU A 157 -4.58 -13.71 -22.42
C GLU A 157 -4.89 -12.30 -21.90
N TRP A 158 -3.98 -11.74 -21.11
CA TRP A 158 -4.12 -10.37 -20.63
C TRP A 158 -3.59 -9.36 -21.65
N PRO A 159 -4.18 -8.15 -21.71
CA PRO A 159 -3.78 -7.12 -22.66
C PRO A 159 -2.29 -6.77 -22.56
N GLY A 160 -1.64 -6.65 -23.73
CA GLY A 160 -0.23 -6.30 -23.86
C GLY A 160 0.73 -7.27 -23.15
N GLY A 161 0.36 -8.55 -23.06
CA GLY A 161 1.18 -9.59 -22.44
C GLY A 161 1.38 -9.39 -20.93
N PHE A 162 0.51 -8.63 -20.29
CA PHE A 162 0.52 -8.48 -18.84
C PHE A 162 0.40 -9.85 -18.17
N ARG A 163 1.10 -10.03 -17.06
CA ARG A 163 0.94 -11.20 -16.20
C ARG A 163 0.60 -10.67 -14.83
N PRO A 164 -0.63 -10.91 -14.35
CA PRO A 164 -1.04 -10.37 -13.07
C PRO A 164 -0.20 -10.96 -11.93
N ILE A 165 0.20 -12.23 -12.05
CA ILE A 165 0.89 -12.99 -11.01
C ILE A 165 1.95 -13.93 -11.59
N ILE A 166 3.11 -13.94 -10.93
CA ILE A 166 4.24 -14.82 -11.21
C ILE A 166 4.40 -15.77 -10.02
N VAL A 167 4.20 -17.07 -10.20
CA VAL A 167 4.29 -18.05 -9.09
C VAL A 167 5.64 -18.77 -9.00
N GLU A 168 6.48 -18.67 -10.03
CA GLU A 168 7.75 -19.39 -10.14
C GLU A 168 8.90 -18.48 -10.61
N GLY A 169 10.13 -18.89 -10.29
CA GLY A 169 11.34 -18.19 -10.70
C GLY A 169 11.74 -17.03 -9.77
N GLN A 170 12.73 -16.26 -10.22
CA GLN A 170 13.36 -15.19 -9.44
C GLN A 170 12.43 -14.00 -9.15
N TYR A 171 11.43 -13.78 -9.99
CA TYR A 171 10.49 -12.66 -9.90
C TYR A 171 9.12 -13.09 -9.37
N ARG A 172 9.05 -14.23 -8.68
CA ARG A 172 7.79 -14.72 -8.13
C ARG A 172 7.22 -13.75 -7.11
N ASP A 173 5.90 -13.58 -7.15
CA ASP A 173 5.16 -12.84 -6.15
C ASP A 173 5.28 -13.52 -4.79
N PRO A 174 5.34 -12.75 -3.69
CA PRO A 174 5.45 -13.32 -2.37
C PRO A 174 4.21 -14.18 -2.04
N PRO A 175 4.36 -15.38 -1.46
CA PRO A 175 3.25 -16.31 -1.21
C PRO A 175 2.13 -15.76 -0.31
N ARG A 176 2.42 -14.74 0.51
CA ARG A 176 1.45 -14.11 1.42
C ARG A 176 0.73 -12.90 0.82
N THR A 177 0.84 -12.70 -0.49
CA THR A 177 0.12 -11.62 -1.17
C THR A 177 -1.37 -11.95 -1.17
N MET A 178 -2.14 -11.23 -0.36
CA MET A 178 -3.58 -11.45 -0.18
C MET A 178 -4.41 -10.60 -1.13
N ALA A 179 -3.88 -9.45 -1.54
CA ALA A 179 -4.45 -8.63 -2.59
C ALA A 179 -3.37 -7.82 -3.31
N VAL A 180 -3.60 -7.51 -4.59
CA VAL A 180 -2.76 -6.57 -5.36
C VAL A 180 -3.64 -5.63 -6.16
N THR A 181 -3.37 -4.32 -6.06
CA THR A 181 -4.16 -3.30 -6.74
C THR A 181 -3.36 -2.65 -7.85
N PHE A 182 -3.98 -2.51 -9.02
CA PHE A 182 -3.41 -1.84 -10.19
C PHE A 182 -4.27 -0.65 -10.61
N TYR A 183 -3.63 0.30 -11.29
CA TYR A 183 -4.30 1.44 -11.93
C TYR A 183 -4.29 1.24 -13.45
N ALA A 184 -5.46 0.99 -14.04
CA ALA A 184 -5.59 0.61 -15.45
C ALA A 184 -4.93 1.63 -16.41
N PRO A 185 -5.05 2.96 -16.25
CA PRO A 185 -4.40 3.92 -17.16
C PRO A 185 -2.87 3.83 -17.17
N SER A 186 -2.25 3.63 -16.00
CA SER A 186 -0.78 3.43 -15.92
C SER A 186 -0.38 2.10 -16.55
N LEU A 187 -1.18 1.06 -16.33
CA LEU A 187 -0.89 -0.28 -16.84
C LEU A 187 -1.04 -0.35 -18.37
N ALA A 188 -2.13 0.20 -18.91
CA ALA A 188 -2.40 0.37 -20.34
C ALA A 188 -1.24 1.07 -21.05
N ARG A 189 -0.77 2.19 -20.50
CA ARG A 189 0.39 2.90 -21.05
C ARG A 189 1.66 2.07 -21.07
N ARG A 190 1.96 1.34 -20.00
CA ARG A 190 3.16 0.48 -19.89
C ARG A 190 3.12 -0.74 -20.83
N ARG A 191 1.91 -1.15 -21.23
CA ARG A 191 1.65 -2.36 -22.02
C ARG A 191 1.19 -2.05 -23.44
N GLU A 192 1.26 -0.79 -23.84
CA GLU A 192 0.89 -0.31 -25.18
C GLU A 192 -0.52 -0.81 -25.61
N THR A 193 -1.47 -0.72 -24.68
CA THR A 193 -2.85 -1.17 -24.84
C THR A 193 -3.85 -0.15 -24.24
N THR A 194 -5.13 -0.50 -24.10
CA THR A 194 -6.19 0.40 -23.59
C THR A 194 -6.69 -0.01 -22.20
N GLU A 195 -7.34 0.93 -21.52
CA GLU A 195 -7.98 0.67 -20.23
C GLU A 195 -9.16 -0.28 -20.39
N GLU A 196 -9.94 -0.12 -21.47
CA GLU A 196 -11.09 -0.94 -21.80
C GLU A 196 -10.70 -2.39 -22.06
N ALA A 197 -9.52 -2.64 -22.66
CA ALA A 197 -9.01 -3.99 -22.84
C ALA A 197 -8.75 -4.67 -21.49
N PHE A 198 -8.21 -3.96 -20.50
CA PHE A 198 -8.09 -4.48 -19.14
C PHE A 198 -9.45 -4.68 -18.50
N ARG A 199 -10.37 -3.71 -18.66
CA ARG A 199 -11.73 -3.80 -18.13
C ARG A 199 -12.46 -5.07 -18.59
N ALA A 200 -12.39 -5.37 -19.88
CA ALA A 200 -13.03 -6.54 -20.48
C ALA A 200 -12.48 -7.86 -19.93
N VAL A 201 -11.21 -7.91 -19.52
CA VAL A 201 -10.62 -9.11 -18.89
C VAL A 201 -11.00 -9.20 -17.42
N ILE A 202 -10.92 -8.10 -16.65
CA ILE A 202 -11.22 -8.16 -15.22
C ILE A 202 -12.69 -8.47 -14.92
N GLU A 203 -13.62 -8.07 -15.80
CA GLU A 203 -15.06 -8.35 -15.68
C GLU A 203 -15.39 -9.86 -15.76
N GLN A 204 -14.42 -10.70 -16.15
CA GLN A 204 -14.58 -12.16 -16.24
C GLN A 204 -14.28 -12.87 -14.91
N PHE A 205 -13.75 -12.17 -13.90
CA PHE A 205 -13.25 -12.78 -12.66
C PHE A 205 -14.02 -12.29 -11.43
N ASP A 206 -14.59 -13.22 -10.68
CA ASP A 206 -15.24 -12.92 -9.38
C ASP A 206 -14.23 -12.52 -8.29
N CYS A 207 -12.95 -12.86 -8.46
CA CYS A 207 -11.88 -12.52 -7.53
C CYS A 207 -11.31 -11.10 -7.72
N ILE A 208 -11.82 -10.33 -8.70
CA ILE A 208 -11.34 -8.97 -8.97
C ILE A 208 -12.40 -7.95 -8.57
N VAL A 209 -12.04 -7.04 -7.67
CA VAL A 209 -12.88 -5.92 -7.28
C VAL A 209 -12.46 -4.66 -8.03
N TYR A 210 -13.43 -3.93 -8.56
CA TYR A 210 -13.29 -2.66 -9.27
C TYR A 210 -14.58 -1.86 -9.10
#